data_AF-V5FVB7-F1
#
_entry.id   AF-V5FVB7-F1
#
_cell.length_a   1.000
_cell.length_b   1.000
_cell.length_c   1.000
_cell.angle_alpha   90.00
_cell.angle_beta   90.00
_cell.angle_gamma   90.00
#
_symmetry.space_group_name_H-M   'P 1'
#
loop_
_entity.id
_entity.type
_entity.pdbx_description
1 polymer ?
#
loop_
_entity_poly.entity_id
_entity_poly.type
_entity_poly.pdbx_seq_one_letter_code
_entity_poly.pdbx_strand_id
1 'polypeptide(L)'
;EKPVETLASLEVQNSIKNKLNGYPAKAKNNLHRATIYVPVAIAAILKHKPNLISPAVQAFCNRDPIDMKSCRAMKYFPPENRVLTNVTFTKCLYAMLIHSNYMPDRRTGWNLPASNSPDHKAHLLGVKVACGFEILVSQAKPSADIEADRGWHTYLKSLNDKGYFKGLLEHSIDHNNLLNKAKEYYINHRDTMHHNPVIGQEILELIKTLDYNAEEMKIGEGNLPKDDDDSWLNISPEELDKMLQEKYG
;
A
#
# COMPACT_ATOMS: atom_id res chain seq x y z
N GLU A 1 40.72 -20.79 -21.45
CA GLU A 1 40.88 -19.40 -20.96
C GLU A 1 40.25 -19.31 -19.58
N LYS A 2 40.93 -18.70 -18.61
CA LYS A 2 40.35 -18.46 -17.28
C LYS A 2 39.39 -17.27 -17.40
N PRO A 3 38.18 -17.32 -16.83
CA PRO A 3 37.27 -16.17 -16.86
C PRO A 3 37.99 -14.97 -16.24
N VAL A 4 38.22 -13.94 -17.05
CA VAL A 4 38.80 -12.68 -16.59
C VAL A 4 37.74 -12.00 -15.75
N GLU A 5 38.06 -11.67 -14.50
CA GLU A 5 37.19 -10.90 -13.64
C GLU A 5 36.86 -9.57 -14.32
N THR A 6 35.62 -9.41 -14.77
CA THR A 6 35.12 -8.16 -15.36
C THR A 6 34.90 -7.13 -14.25
N LEU A 7 35.99 -6.64 -13.67
CA LEU A 7 35.96 -5.59 -12.66
C LEU A 7 35.68 -4.25 -13.32
N ALA A 8 34.70 -3.52 -12.77
CA ALA A 8 34.42 -2.15 -13.19
C ALA A 8 35.61 -1.23 -12.90
N SER A 9 35.67 -0.05 -13.53
CA SER A 9 36.74 0.92 -13.25
C SER A 9 36.78 1.31 -11.76
N LEU A 10 37.94 1.73 -11.29
CA LEU A 10 38.14 2.11 -9.89
C LEU A 10 37.19 3.24 -9.46
N GLU A 11 36.87 4.17 -10.36
CA GLU A 11 35.90 5.25 -10.14
C GLU A 11 34.50 4.73 -9.85
N VAL A 12 34.03 3.75 -10.64
CA VAL A 12 32.72 3.10 -10.44
C VAL A 12 32.71 2.33 -9.13
N GLN A 13 33.77 1.56 -8.85
CA GLN A 13 33.88 0.81 -7.59
C GLN A 13 33.89 1.73 -6.37
N ASN A 14 34.63 2.85 -6.42
CA ASN A 14 34.69 3.81 -5.33
C ASN A 14 33.34 4.52 -5.14
N SER A 15 32.66 4.89 -6.23
CA SER A 15 31.29 5.43 -6.17
C SER A 15 30.32 4.47 -5.46
N ILE A 16 30.41 3.17 -5.78
CA ILE A 16 29.60 2.14 -5.13
C ILE A 16 29.97 2.00 -3.65
N LYS A 17 31.26 1.89 -3.31
CA LYS A 17 31.73 1.78 -1.92
C LYS A 17 31.31 2.97 -1.08
N ASN A 18 31.43 4.18 -1.61
CA ASN A 18 31.00 5.41 -0.95
C ASN A 18 29.48 5.42 -0.70
N LYS A 19 28.68 4.94 -1.67
CA LYS A 19 27.23 4.82 -1.52
C LYS A 19 26.82 3.75 -0.49
N LEU A 20 27.56 2.64 -0.44
CA LEU A 20 27.33 1.55 0.52
C LEU A 20 27.88 1.86 1.92
N ASN A 21 28.71 2.89 2.08
CA ASN A 21 29.32 3.23 3.35
C ASN A 21 28.27 3.51 4.44
N GLY A 22 28.35 2.78 5.55
CA GLY A 22 27.41 2.84 6.67
C GLY A 22 26.15 1.96 6.54
N TYR A 23 25.96 1.23 5.44
CA TYR A 23 24.97 0.16 5.38
C TYR A 23 25.54 -1.14 5.98
N PRO A 24 24.72 -1.95 6.68
CA PRO A 24 23.27 -1.85 6.84
C PRO A 24 22.79 -0.97 8.01
N ALA A 25 23.68 -0.38 8.82
CA ALA A 25 23.30 0.40 10.00
C ALA A 25 22.39 1.60 9.66
N LYS A 26 22.71 2.35 8.59
CA LYS A 26 21.87 3.45 8.08
C LYS A 26 20.46 3.02 7.69
N ALA A 27 20.27 1.78 7.21
CA ALA A 27 18.94 1.28 6.85
C ALA A 27 18.05 1.15 8.09
N LYS A 28 18.60 0.75 9.24
CA LYS A 28 17.86 0.69 10.50
C LYS A 28 17.40 2.08 10.97
N ASN A 29 18.21 3.12 10.74
CA ASN A 29 17.87 4.51 11.08
C ASN A 29 16.72 5.08 10.23
N ASN A 30 16.40 4.43 9.11
CA ASN A 30 15.28 4.76 8.24
C ASN A 30 14.01 3.98 8.59
N LEU A 31 14.02 3.17 9.65
CA LEU A 31 12.82 2.54 10.17
C LEU A 31 12.12 3.48 11.16
N HIS A 32 10.80 3.32 11.26
CA HIS A 32 9.97 4.03 12.21
C HIS A 32 8.89 3.07 12.71
N ARG A 33 8.78 2.95 14.03
CA ARG A 33 7.80 2.09 14.71
C ARG A 33 6.68 2.93 15.27
N ALA A 34 5.46 2.54 14.96
CA ALA A 34 4.26 3.16 15.51
C ALA A 34 3.26 2.08 15.91
N THR A 35 2.55 2.35 17.00
CA THR A 35 1.54 1.44 17.52
C THR A 35 0.16 1.90 17.05
N ILE A 36 -0.55 1.03 16.34
CA ILE A 36 -1.77 1.37 15.60
C ILE A 36 -2.88 0.34 15.85
N TYR A 37 -4.13 0.78 15.74
CA TYR A 37 -5.29 -0.11 15.87
C TYR A 37 -5.69 -0.70 14.52
N VAL A 38 -5.43 -1.98 14.32
CA VAL A 38 -5.76 -2.69 13.06
C VAL A 38 -6.69 -3.86 13.31
N PRO A 39 -7.50 -4.28 12.32
CA PRO A 39 -8.23 -5.53 12.39
C PRO A 39 -7.33 -6.71 12.77
N VAL A 40 -7.84 -7.65 13.58
CA VAL A 40 -7.06 -8.80 14.09
C VAL A 40 -6.37 -9.58 12.98
N ALA A 41 -7.06 -9.79 11.84
CA ALA A 41 -6.50 -10.45 10.68
C ALA A 41 -5.23 -9.74 10.15
N ILE A 42 -5.25 -8.40 10.10
CA ILE A 42 -4.11 -7.60 9.67
C ILE A 42 -2.97 -7.68 10.68
N ALA A 43 -3.27 -7.65 11.98
CA ALA A 43 -2.27 -7.86 13.02
C ALA A 43 -1.57 -9.22 12.87
N ALA A 44 -2.34 -10.30 12.61
CA ALA A 44 -1.80 -11.63 12.36
C ALA A 44 -0.91 -11.67 11.11
N ILE A 45 -1.39 -11.08 10.01
CA ILE A 45 -0.66 -11.00 8.74
C ILE A 45 0.66 -10.23 8.93
N LEU A 46 0.64 -9.08 9.60
CA LEU A 46 1.84 -8.27 9.82
C LEU A 46 2.81 -8.92 10.80
N LYS A 47 2.33 -9.71 11.77
CA LYS A 47 3.18 -10.51 12.65
C LYS A 47 3.89 -11.63 11.89
N HIS A 48 3.20 -12.29 10.97
CA HIS A 48 3.79 -13.37 10.15
C HIS A 48 4.69 -12.82 9.04
N LYS A 49 4.23 -11.77 8.34
CA LYS A 49 4.88 -11.21 7.16
C LYS A 49 4.90 -9.67 7.19
N PRO A 50 5.84 -9.06 7.97
CA PRO A 50 5.88 -7.61 8.19
C PRO A 50 6.09 -6.79 6.90
N ASN A 51 6.74 -7.34 5.88
CA ASN A 51 7.04 -6.63 4.63
C ASN A 51 5.79 -6.23 3.83
N LEU A 52 4.62 -6.83 4.11
CA LEU A 52 3.33 -6.49 3.49
C LEU A 52 2.85 -5.08 3.88
N ILE A 53 3.43 -4.45 4.90
CA ILE A 53 3.11 -3.07 5.23
C ILE A 53 3.45 -2.10 4.08
N SER A 54 4.54 -2.35 3.35
CA SER A 54 4.99 -1.49 2.26
C SER A 54 3.98 -1.42 1.11
N PRO A 55 3.55 -2.54 0.49
CA PRO A 55 2.55 -2.48 -0.55
C PRO A 55 1.19 -1.99 -0.04
N ALA A 56 0.82 -2.27 1.22
CA ALA A 56 -0.44 -1.78 1.78
C ALA A 56 -0.46 -0.24 1.87
N VAL A 57 0.61 0.35 2.39
CA VAL A 57 0.76 1.81 2.45
C VAL A 57 0.76 2.43 1.05
N GLN A 58 1.48 1.83 0.10
CA GLN A 58 1.52 2.31 -1.27
C GLN A 58 0.14 2.25 -1.95
N ALA A 59 -0.59 1.13 -1.78
CA ALA A 59 -1.95 0.98 -2.30
C ALA A 59 -2.89 2.03 -1.72
N PHE A 60 -2.79 2.30 -0.43
CA PHE A 60 -3.59 3.35 0.21
C PHE A 60 -3.23 4.76 -0.28
N CYS A 61 -1.94 5.11 -0.34
CA CYS A 61 -1.51 6.46 -0.72
C CYS A 61 -1.74 6.76 -2.20
N ASN A 62 -1.73 5.73 -3.06
CA ASN A 62 -1.96 5.85 -4.50
C ASN A 62 -3.39 5.44 -4.92
N ARG A 63 -4.32 5.37 -3.96
CA ARG A 63 -5.71 4.94 -4.17
C ARG A 63 -6.45 5.83 -5.18
N ASP A 64 -7.30 5.21 -5.99
CA ASP A 64 -8.20 5.87 -6.92
C ASP A 64 -9.68 5.84 -6.43
N PRO A 65 -10.64 6.40 -7.19
CA PRO A 65 -12.06 6.35 -6.80
C PRO A 65 -12.67 4.94 -6.73
N ILE A 66 -12.13 3.95 -7.45
CA ILE A 66 -12.58 2.55 -7.39
C ILE A 66 -12.09 1.92 -6.09
N ASP A 67 -10.81 2.13 -5.76
CA ASP A 67 -10.20 1.72 -4.50
C ASP A 67 -10.97 2.29 -3.30
N MET A 68 -11.42 3.56 -3.41
CA MET A 68 -12.22 4.21 -2.38
C MET A 68 -13.56 3.51 -2.09
N LYS A 69 -14.19 2.89 -3.11
CA LYS A 69 -15.40 2.08 -2.89
C LYS A 69 -15.08 0.85 -2.04
N SER A 70 -13.92 0.22 -2.26
CA SER A 70 -13.45 -0.90 -1.44
C SER A 70 -13.18 -0.48 0.00
N CYS A 71 -12.51 0.67 0.21
CA CYS A 71 -12.28 1.24 1.55
C CYS A 71 -13.57 1.58 2.31
N ARG A 72 -14.66 1.88 1.61
CA ARG A 72 -15.99 2.10 2.21
C ARG A 72 -16.77 0.81 2.42
N ALA A 73 -16.37 -0.30 1.80
CA ALA A 73 -17.01 -1.58 2.02
C ALA A 73 -16.35 -2.36 3.16
N MET A 74 -15.00 -2.28 3.27
CA MET A 74 -14.18 -3.05 4.24
C MET A 74 -14.62 -4.52 4.32
N LYS A 75 -14.77 -5.16 3.15
CA LYS A 75 -15.34 -6.50 3.02
C LYS A 75 -14.42 -7.57 3.62
N TYR A 76 -13.11 -7.41 3.47
CA TYR A 76 -12.13 -8.41 3.88
C TYR A 76 -11.58 -8.13 5.27
N PHE A 77 -11.46 -6.86 5.65
CA PHE A 77 -10.91 -6.43 6.93
C PHE A 77 -11.86 -5.50 7.70
N PRO A 78 -12.99 -6.01 8.18
CA PRO A 78 -14.01 -5.17 8.79
C PRO A 78 -13.54 -4.64 10.17
N PRO A 79 -14.02 -3.44 10.60
CA PRO A 79 -13.40 -2.69 11.69
C PRO A 79 -13.88 -3.04 13.10
N GLU A 80 -14.73 -4.04 13.29
CA GLU A 80 -15.37 -4.37 14.57
C GLU A 80 -14.35 -4.89 15.59
N ASN A 81 -13.48 -5.80 15.15
CA ASN A 81 -12.47 -6.41 16.01
C ASN A 81 -11.09 -5.87 15.66
N ARG A 82 -10.64 -4.88 16.43
CA ARG A 82 -9.32 -4.27 16.29
C ARG A 82 -8.48 -4.52 17.53
N VAL A 83 -7.18 -4.65 17.30
CA VAL A 83 -6.17 -4.80 18.34
C VAL A 83 -5.07 -3.78 18.13
N LEU A 84 -4.47 -3.36 19.24
CA LEU A 84 -3.33 -2.48 19.22
C LEU A 84 -2.09 -3.29 18.81
N THR A 85 -1.38 -2.85 17.76
CA THR A 85 -0.24 -3.59 17.20
C THR A 85 0.91 -2.63 16.90
N ASN A 86 2.12 -2.98 17.32
CA ASN A 86 3.33 -2.24 16.95
C ASN A 86 3.77 -2.65 15.54
N VAL A 87 3.82 -1.69 14.62
CA VAL A 87 4.16 -1.91 13.22
C VAL A 87 5.41 -1.10 12.86
N THR A 88 6.34 -1.73 12.15
CA THR A 88 7.56 -1.08 11.67
C THR A 88 7.40 -0.68 10.20
N PHE A 89 7.57 0.60 9.93
CA PHE A 89 7.54 1.22 8.61
C PHE A 89 8.96 1.65 8.22
N THR A 90 9.16 1.98 6.95
CA THR A 90 10.21 2.96 6.63
C THR A 90 9.68 4.35 6.96
N LYS A 91 10.57 5.29 7.31
CA LYS A 91 10.24 6.70 7.51
C LYS A 91 9.45 7.25 6.33
N CYS A 92 9.85 6.95 5.11
CA CYS A 92 9.12 7.34 3.91
C CYS A 92 7.65 6.86 3.92
N LEU A 93 7.40 5.56 4.17
CA LEU A 93 6.05 5.01 4.20
C LEU A 93 5.22 5.60 5.36
N TYR A 94 5.83 5.82 6.51
CA TYR A 94 5.16 6.46 7.64
C TYR A 94 4.76 7.91 7.31
N ALA A 95 5.66 8.70 6.74
CA ALA A 95 5.36 10.07 6.30
C ALA A 95 4.22 10.08 5.26
N MET A 96 4.26 9.17 4.29
CA MET A 96 3.20 9.02 3.29
C MET A 96 1.84 8.77 3.95
N LEU A 97 1.78 7.92 4.98
CA LEU A 97 0.55 7.67 5.73
C LEU A 97 0.09 8.91 6.50
N ILE A 98 0.98 9.56 7.25
CA ILE A 98 0.66 10.73 8.07
C ILE A 98 0.03 11.83 7.22
N HIS A 99 0.66 12.17 6.10
CA HIS A 99 0.22 13.27 5.23
C HIS A 99 -0.88 12.90 4.23
N SER A 100 -1.27 11.62 4.13
CA SER A 100 -2.42 11.23 3.31
C SER A 100 -3.73 11.53 4.04
N ASN A 101 -4.43 12.58 3.62
CA ASN A 101 -5.72 12.97 4.18
C ASN A 101 -6.79 11.91 3.89
N TYR A 102 -7.44 11.40 4.94
CA TYR A 102 -8.51 10.42 4.82
C TYR A 102 -9.31 10.37 6.11
N MET A 103 -10.64 10.36 6.00
CA MET A 103 -11.56 10.11 7.09
C MET A 103 -12.46 8.94 6.70
N PRO A 104 -12.54 7.87 7.51
CA PRO A 104 -13.39 6.74 7.21
C PRO A 104 -14.87 7.08 7.32
N ASP A 105 -15.70 6.35 6.57
CA ASP A 105 -17.15 6.45 6.69
C ASP A 105 -17.62 5.80 7.99
N ARG A 106 -18.31 6.58 8.84
CA ARG A 106 -18.86 6.09 10.13
C ARG A 106 -19.83 4.92 9.95
N ARG A 107 -20.51 4.82 8.80
CA ARG A 107 -21.46 3.74 8.50
C ARG A 107 -20.83 2.36 8.46
N THR A 108 -19.52 2.29 8.22
CA THR A 108 -18.77 1.03 8.12
C THR A 108 -18.30 0.50 9.47
N GLY A 109 -18.55 1.22 10.57
CA GLY A 109 -18.15 0.81 11.92
C GLY A 109 -16.80 1.38 12.39
N TRP A 110 -16.17 2.28 11.62
CA TRP A 110 -14.99 3.00 12.07
C TRP A 110 -15.32 4.02 13.17
N ASN A 111 -15.19 3.58 14.42
CA ASN A 111 -15.26 4.45 15.59
C ASN A 111 -13.88 5.05 15.88
N LEU A 112 -13.67 6.31 15.48
CA LEU A 112 -12.48 7.09 15.80
C LEU A 112 -12.71 7.91 17.08
N PRO A 113 -11.73 7.99 18.00
CA PRO A 113 -11.82 8.89 19.14
C PRO A 113 -11.72 10.35 18.68
N ALA A 114 -12.03 11.29 19.57
CA ALA A 114 -11.92 12.73 19.29
C ALA A 114 -10.47 13.11 18.92
N SER A 115 -10.30 14.15 18.10
CA SER A 115 -8.97 14.54 17.57
C SER A 115 -7.96 14.98 18.63
N ASN A 116 -8.41 15.32 19.84
CA ASN A 116 -7.56 15.64 20.98
C ASN A 116 -7.17 14.43 21.83
N SER A 117 -7.72 13.25 21.55
CA SER A 117 -7.36 12.02 22.25
C SER A 117 -5.96 11.56 21.84
N PRO A 118 -5.14 11.07 22.79
CA PRO A 118 -3.83 10.51 22.46
C PRO A 118 -3.92 9.34 21.48
N ASP A 119 -5.03 8.58 21.50
CA ASP A 119 -5.22 7.40 20.66
C ASP A 119 -5.70 7.73 19.26
N HIS A 120 -6.08 8.99 18.98
CA HIS A 120 -6.61 9.38 17.68
C HIS A 120 -5.63 9.09 16.54
N LYS A 121 -4.35 9.37 16.74
CA LYS A 121 -3.30 9.08 15.76
C LYS A 121 -3.21 7.58 15.47
N ALA A 122 -3.18 6.76 16.51
CA ALA A 122 -3.08 5.30 16.41
C ALA A 122 -4.28 4.69 15.66
N HIS A 123 -5.49 5.15 15.97
CA HIS A 123 -6.70 4.73 15.26
C HIS A 123 -6.69 5.18 13.79
N LEU A 124 -6.37 6.43 13.53
CA LEU A 124 -6.39 6.98 12.17
C LEU A 124 -5.38 6.29 11.26
N LEU A 125 -4.15 6.08 11.74
CA LEU A 125 -3.13 5.32 11.00
C LEU A 125 -3.58 3.87 10.76
N GLY A 126 -4.18 3.25 11.77
CA GLY A 126 -4.76 1.90 11.69
C GLY A 126 -5.80 1.75 10.59
N VAL A 127 -6.71 2.72 10.46
CA VAL A 127 -7.69 2.76 9.36
C VAL A 127 -6.99 2.84 8.01
N LYS A 128 -6.00 3.73 7.86
CA LYS A 128 -5.28 3.91 6.59
C LYS A 128 -4.57 2.63 6.16
N VAL A 129 -3.92 1.95 7.11
CA VAL A 129 -3.29 0.64 6.87
C VAL A 129 -4.34 -0.40 6.49
N ALA A 130 -5.45 -0.48 7.22
CA ALA A 130 -6.52 -1.43 6.93
C ALA A 130 -7.13 -1.25 5.54
N CYS A 131 -7.39 0.00 5.14
CA CYS A 131 -7.81 0.34 3.79
C CYS A 131 -6.77 -0.08 2.73
N GLY A 132 -5.48 0.07 3.01
CA GLY A 132 -4.41 -0.39 2.11
C GLY A 132 -4.45 -1.89 1.85
N PHE A 133 -4.63 -2.70 2.90
CA PHE A 133 -4.82 -4.15 2.78
C PHE A 133 -6.12 -4.50 2.05
N GLU A 134 -7.21 -3.79 2.35
CA GLU A 134 -8.50 -3.97 1.67
C GLU A 134 -8.39 -3.74 0.16
N ILE A 135 -7.66 -2.69 -0.26
CA ILE A 135 -7.39 -2.39 -1.68
C ILE A 135 -6.59 -3.53 -2.33
N LEU A 136 -5.50 -3.99 -1.69
CA LEU A 136 -4.68 -5.06 -2.26
C LEU A 136 -5.48 -6.34 -2.49
N VAL A 137 -6.36 -6.69 -1.55
CA VAL A 137 -7.20 -7.88 -1.65
C VAL A 137 -8.35 -7.70 -2.64
N SER A 138 -8.96 -6.50 -2.71
CA SER A 138 -10.03 -6.24 -3.67
C SER A 138 -9.53 -6.29 -5.12
N GLN A 139 -8.28 -5.92 -5.35
CA GLN A 139 -7.61 -6.01 -6.66
C GLN A 139 -7.15 -7.43 -7.02
N ALA A 140 -7.09 -8.37 -6.06
CA ALA A 140 -6.65 -9.74 -6.31
C ALA A 140 -7.68 -10.59 -7.06
N LYS A 141 -8.96 -10.21 -6.99
CA LYS A 141 -10.05 -10.91 -7.68
C LYS A 141 -10.67 -9.97 -8.71
N PRO A 142 -10.84 -10.40 -9.96
CA PRO A 142 -11.56 -9.60 -10.93
C PRO A 142 -12.98 -9.36 -10.43
N SER A 143 -13.43 -8.11 -10.53
CA SER A 143 -14.78 -7.74 -10.11
C SER A 143 -15.81 -8.51 -10.97
N ALA A 144 -16.93 -8.90 -10.33
CA ALA A 144 -18.07 -9.45 -11.07
C ALA A 144 -18.72 -8.37 -11.96
N ASP A 145 -18.66 -7.12 -11.50
CA ASP A 145 -19.04 -5.94 -12.28
C ASP A 145 -17.80 -5.40 -13.03
N ILE A 146 -17.82 -5.50 -14.35
CA ILE A 146 -16.75 -5.04 -15.25
C ILE A 146 -16.54 -3.53 -15.13
N GLU A 147 -17.62 -2.77 -14.92
CA GLU A 147 -17.54 -1.31 -14.76
C GLU A 147 -16.98 -0.90 -13.39
N ALA A 148 -16.78 -1.86 -12.49
CA ALA A 148 -16.04 -1.65 -11.24
C ALA A 148 -14.61 -2.25 -11.29
N ASP A 149 -14.23 -2.85 -12.42
CA ASP A 149 -12.91 -3.48 -12.57
C ASP A 149 -11.86 -2.46 -13.02
N ARG A 150 -10.78 -2.32 -12.25
CA ARG A 150 -9.65 -1.45 -12.59
C ARG A 150 -8.94 -1.89 -13.86
N GLY A 151 -8.82 -3.20 -14.09
CA GLY A 151 -8.18 -3.72 -15.30
C GLY A 151 -8.97 -3.34 -16.55
N TRP A 152 -10.30 -3.29 -16.47
CA TRP A 152 -11.17 -2.89 -17.57
C TRP A 152 -10.91 -1.45 -17.97
N HIS A 153 -10.85 -0.53 -17.00
CA HIS A 153 -10.56 0.89 -17.27
C HIS A 153 -9.18 1.09 -17.87
N THR A 154 -8.18 0.35 -17.38
CA THR A 154 -6.80 0.43 -17.90
C THR A 154 -6.75 -0.11 -19.34
N TYR A 155 -7.42 -1.23 -19.60
CA TYR A 155 -7.54 -1.83 -20.92
C TYR A 155 -8.27 -0.90 -21.90
N LEU A 156 -9.43 -0.37 -21.51
CA LEU A 156 -10.24 0.55 -22.30
C LEU A 156 -9.46 1.83 -22.64
N LYS A 157 -8.74 2.41 -21.67
CA LYS A 157 -7.84 3.54 -21.91
C LYS A 157 -6.76 3.18 -22.94
N SER A 158 -6.13 2.02 -22.82
CA SER A 158 -5.13 1.58 -23.79
C SER A 158 -5.69 1.37 -25.20
N LEU A 159 -6.96 0.94 -25.31
CA LEU A 159 -7.65 0.82 -26.60
C LEU A 159 -7.91 2.19 -27.23
N ASN A 160 -8.34 3.15 -26.41
CA ASN A 160 -8.50 4.55 -26.84
C ASN A 160 -7.18 5.14 -27.34
N ASP A 161 -6.11 5.01 -26.54
CA ASP A 161 -4.78 5.53 -26.88
C ASP A 161 -4.20 4.89 -28.16
N LYS A 162 -4.55 3.64 -28.45
CA LYS A 162 -4.14 2.90 -29.67
C LYS A 162 -5.08 3.11 -30.86
N GLY A 163 -6.11 3.95 -30.72
CA GLY A 163 -7.05 4.25 -31.80
C GLY A 163 -7.97 3.09 -32.19
N TYR A 164 -8.23 2.14 -31.29
CA TYR A 164 -9.10 0.98 -31.55
C TYR A 164 -10.49 1.38 -32.03
N PHE A 165 -11.04 2.46 -31.45
CA PHE A 165 -12.37 2.98 -31.79
C PHE A 165 -12.40 3.86 -33.04
N LYS A 166 -11.27 4.03 -33.75
CA LYS A 166 -11.17 4.73 -35.05
C LYS A 166 -11.74 6.16 -35.07
N GLY A 167 -11.77 6.85 -33.93
CA GLY A 167 -12.38 8.18 -33.81
C GLY A 167 -13.91 8.20 -33.98
N LEU A 168 -14.57 7.04 -33.89
CA LEU A 168 -16.03 6.95 -33.91
C LEU A 168 -16.61 7.66 -32.69
N LEU A 169 -17.76 8.32 -32.88
CA LEU A 169 -18.45 9.06 -31.82
C LEU A 169 -18.87 8.11 -30.70
N GLU A 170 -18.59 8.49 -29.44
CA GLU A 170 -19.03 7.75 -28.27
C GLU A 170 -20.55 7.52 -28.34
N HIS A 171 -20.98 6.31 -27.99
CA HIS A 171 -22.38 5.85 -28.07
C HIS A 171 -22.97 5.65 -29.48
N SER A 172 -22.21 5.87 -30.56
CA SER A 172 -22.64 5.44 -31.90
C SER A 172 -22.78 3.91 -31.98
N ILE A 173 -23.57 3.41 -32.93
CA ILE A 173 -23.78 1.97 -33.13
C ILE A 173 -22.45 1.24 -33.34
N ASP A 174 -21.59 1.78 -34.20
CA ASP A 174 -20.30 1.17 -34.51
C ASP A 174 -19.32 1.25 -33.33
N HIS A 175 -19.32 2.36 -32.59
CA HIS A 175 -18.54 2.48 -31.36
C HIS A 175 -18.99 1.44 -30.32
N ASN A 176 -20.30 1.29 -30.11
CA ASN A 176 -20.85 0.32 -29.17
C ASN A 176 -20.57 -1.12 -29.60
N ASN A 177 -20.58 -1.42 -30.90
CA ASN A 177 -20.18 -2.73 -31.42
C ASN A 177 -18.73 -3.05 -31.10
N LEU A 178 -17.81 -2.10 -31.27
CA LEU A 178 -16.41 -2.25 -30.90
C LEU A 178 -16.23 -2.36 -29.38
N LEU A 179 -16.96 -1.56 -28.61
CA LEU A 179 -16.94 -1.60 -27.14
C LEU A 179 -17.39 -2.96 -26.61
N ASN A 180 -18.45 -3.53 -27.18
CA ASN A 180 -18.94 -4.86 -26.79
C ASN A 180 -17.93 -5.97 -27.13
N LYS A 181 -17.29 -5.91 -28.30
CA LYS A 181 -16.20 -6.84 -28.67
C LYS A 181 -15.01 -6.72 -27.72
N ALA A 182 -14.63 -5.49 -27.36
CA ALA A 182 -13.58 -5.25 -26.38
C ALA A 182 -13.95 -5.80 -24.99
N LYS A 183 -15.20 -5.63 -24.54
CA LYS A 183 -15.71 -6.20 -23.29
C LYS A 183 -15.64 -7.72 -23.30
N GLU A 184 -16.14 -8.37 -24.33
CA GLU A 184 -16.05 -9.83 -24.48
C GLU A 184 -14.61 -10.33 -24.44
N TYR A 185 -13.73 -9.67 -25.20
CA TYR A 185 -12.31 -10.02 -25.24
C TYR A 185 -11.67 -9.90 -23.86
N TYR A 186 -11.95 -8.80 -23.16
CA TYR A 186 -11.49 -8.59 -21.79
C TYR A 186 -12.00 -9.68 -20.85
N ILE A 187 -13.30 -9.97 -20.82
CA ILE A 187 -13.88 -11.01 -19.95
C ILE A 187 -13.19 -12.36 -20.15
N ASN A 188 -12.98 -12.74 -21.41
CA ASN A 188 -12.41 -14.04 -21.76
C ASN A 188 -10.90 -14.15 -21.46
N HIS A 189 -10.20 -13.02 -21.35
CA HIS A 189 -8.74 -13.00 -21.18
C HIS A 189 -8.29 -12.27 -19.91
N ARG A 190 -9.20 -11.81 -19.06
CA ARG A 190 -8.88 -10.96 -17.91
C ARG A 190 -7.84 -11.60 -16.99
N ASP A 191 -7.92 -12.90 -16.74
CA ASP A 191 -6.96 -13.60 -15.87
C ASP A 191 -5.52 -13.57 -16.42
N THR A 192 -5.36 -13.48 -17.74
CA THR A 192 -4.05 -13.37 -18.41
C THR A 192 -3.60 -11.92 -18.65
N MET A 193 -4.55 -10.99 -18.71
CA MET A 193 -4.30 -9.56 -18.88
C MET A 193 -4.00 -8.84 -17.56
N HIS A 194 -4.60 -9.33 -16.48
CA HIS A 194 -4.33 -8.85 -15.14
C HIS A 194 -2.95 -9.33 -14.71
N HIS A 195 -2.05 -8.36 -14.58
CA HIS A 195 -0.95 -8.50 -13.63
C HIS A 195 -1.57 -8.30 -12.24
N ASN A 196 -2.38 -9.25 -11.78
CA ASN A 196 -2.87 -9.22 -10.40
C ASN A 196 -1.64 -9.06 -9.52
N PRO A 197 -1.63 -8.10 -8.58
CA PRO A 197 -0.50 -8.00 -7.68
C PRO A 197 -0.45 -9.32 -6.92
N VAL A 198 0.60 -10.12 -7.14
CA VAL A 198 0.87 -11.42 -6.48
C VAL A 198 0.62 -11.32 -4.98
N ILE A 199 0.87 -10.13 -4.43
CA ILE A 199 0.68 -9.70 -3.05
C ILE A 199 -0.78 -9.85 -2.58
N GLY A 200 -1.78 -9.45 -3.36
CA GLY A 200 -3.19 -9.51 -2.95
C GLY A 200 -3.69 -10.95 -2.81
N GLN A 201 -3.26 -11.83 -3.73
CA GLN A 201 -3.57 -13.26 -3.68
C GLN A 201 -2.84 -13.93 -2.50
N GLU A 202 -1.59 -13.56 -2.25
CA GLU A 202 -0.84 -14.01 -1.08
C GLU A 202 -1.56 -13.60 0.22
N ILE A 203 -2.05 -12.36 0.33
CA ILE A 203 -2.82 -11.92 1.50
C ILE A 203 -4.08 -12.77 1.68
N LEU A 204 -4.81 -13.08 0.60
CA LEU A 204 -5.98 -13.96 0.66
C LEU A 204 -5.65 -15.37 1.14
N GLU A 205 -4.48 -15.90 0.80
CA GLU A 205 -4.00 -17.19 1.28
C GLU A 205 -3.65 -17.11 2.77
N LEU A 206 -2.96 -16.05 3.19
CA LEU A 206 -2.64 -15.81 4.60
C LEU A 206 -3.90 -15.68 5.48
N ILE A 207 -4.94 -14.97 5.01
CA ILE A 207 -6.23 -14.87 5.72
C ILE A 207 -6.84 -16.26 5.98
N LYS A 208 -6.67 -17.21 5.06
CA LYS A 208 -7.26 -18.56 5.17
C LYS A 208 -6.42 -19.52 6.01
N THR A 209 -5.10 -19.33 6.00
CA THR A 209 -4.12 -20.29 6.55
C THR A 209 -3.64 -19.92 7.94
N LEU A 210 -3.60 -18.63 8.27
CA LEU A 210 -3.19 -18.17 9.59
C LEU A 210 -4.31 -18.42 10.60
N ASP A 211 -4.03 -19.28 11.58
CA ASP A 211 -4.81 -19.38 12.79
C ASP A 211 -4.32 -18.34 13.80
N TYR A 212 -5.23 -17.58 14.39
CA TYR A 212 -4.89 -16.55 15.37
C TYR A 212 -5.99 -16.38 16.41
N ASN A 213 -5.57 -16.24 17.66
CA ASN A 213 -6.45 -15.98 18.79
C ASN A 213 -6.51 -14.47 19.07
N ALA A 214 -7.67 -13.86 18.84
CA ALA A 214 -7.90 -12.44 19.08
C ALA A 214 -7.68 -12.04 20.55
N GLU A 215 -8.01 -12.92 21.50
CA GLU A 215 -7.87 -12.64 22.92
C GLU A 215 -6.40 -12.65 23.36
N GLU A 216 -5.58 -13.56 22.82
CA GLU A 216 -4.13 -13.54 23.06
C GLU A 216 -3.47 -12.26 22.53
N MET A 217 -3.92 -11.77 21.38
CA MET A 217 -3.41 -10.51 20.82
C MET A 217 -3.78 -9.32 21.72
N LYS A 218 -5.01 -9.27 22.23
CA LYS A 218 -5.44 -8.23 23.18
C LYS A 218 -4.64 -8.27 24.48
N ILE A 219 -4.36 -9.45 25.03
CA ILE A 219 -3.53 -9.60 26.23
C ILE A 219 -2.11 -9.05 25.99
N GLY A 220 -1.58 -9.24 24.77
CA GLY A 220 -0.25 -8.74 24.38
C GLY A 220 -0.14 -7.21 24.28
N GLU A 221 -1.25 -6.46 24.24
CA GLU A 221 -1.24 -5.01 24.04
C GLU A 221 -0.49 -4.25 25.15
N GLY A 222 -0.52 -4.77 26.37
CA GLY A 222 0.18 -4.17 27.52
C GLY A 222 1.71 -4.24 27.45
N ASN A 223 2.27 -5.06 26.55
CA ASN A 223 3.72 -5.29 26.41
C ASN A 223 4.30 -4.70 25.12
N LEU A 224 3.57 -3.82 24.44
CA LEU A 224 4.02 -3.24 23.18
C LEU A 224 5.17 -2.23 23.40
N PRO A 225 6.17 -2.19 22.49
CA PRO A 225 7.20 -1.16 22.52
C PRO A 225 6.61 0.24 22.40
N LYS A 226 7.32 1.23 22.95
CA LYS A 226 6.98 2.64 22.73
C LYS A 226 7.16 3.02 21.25
N ASP A 227 6.33 3.93 20.79
CA ASP A 227 6.43 4.54 19.47
C ASP A 227 7.75 5.30 19.32
N ASP A 228 8.30 5.31 18.10
CA ASP A 228 9.42 6.16 17.75
C ASP A 228 8.96 7.62 17.64
N ASP A 229 9.91 8.55 17.82
CA ASP A 229 9.62 9.98 17.78
C ASP A 229 9.28 10.47 16.35
N ASP A 230 8.36 11.43 16.27
CA ASP A 230 7.82 11.99 15.02
C ASP A 230 8.52 13.31 14.62
N SER A 231 9.41 13.86 15.44
CA SER A 231 10.01 15.19 15.20
C SER A 231 10.69 15.30 13.83
N TRP A 232 11.29 14.20 13.34
CA TRP A 232 11.97 14.14 12.04
C TRP A 232 11.07 14.43 10.83
N LEU A 233 9.74 14.40 10.99
CA LEU A 233 8.79 14.80 9.95
C LEU A 233 8.81 16.32 9.69
N ASN A 234 9.19 17.11 10.69
CA ASN A 234 9.23 18.57 10.61
C ASN A 234 10.69 19.01 10.47
N ILE A 235 11.03 19.52 9.29
CA ILE A 235 12.39 20.00 8.98
C ILE A 235 12.33 21.53 8.92
N SER A 236 13.21 22.20 9.67
CA SER A 236 13.31 23.67 9.60
C SER A 236 14.01 24.11 8.30
N PRO A 237 13.80 25.36 7.83
CA PRO A 237 14.54 25.88 6.66
C PRO A 237 16.06 25.78 6.83
N GLU A 238 16.58 26.06 8.03
CA GLU A 238 18.00 25.99 8.34
C GLU A 238 18.54 24.56 8.30
N GLU A 239 17.75 23.59 8.78
CA GLU A 239 18.09 22.18 8.70
C GLU A 239 18.10 21.69 7.24
N LEU A 240 17.14 22.14 6.43
CA LEU A 240 17.09 21.83 5.01
C LEU A 240 18.32 22.38 4.28
N ASP A 241 18.70 23.64 4.54
CA ASP A 241 19.89 24.25 3.95
C ASP A 241 21.16 23.47 4.31
N LYS A 242 21.29 23.05 5.56
CA LYS A 242 22.39 22.19 6.02
C LYS A 242 22.41 20.85 5.26
N MET A 243 21.26 20.19 5.10
CA MET A 243 21.16 18.92 4.36
C MET A 243 21.54 19.08 2.89
N LEU A 244 21.18 20.20 2.26
CA LEU A 244 21.56 20.49 0.87
C LEU A 244 23.06 20.76 0.75
N GLN A 245 23.64 21.52 1.68
CA GLN A 245 25.07 21.79 1.71
C GLN A 245 25.90 20.52 1.94
N GLU A 246 25.49 19.63 2.83
CA GLU A 246 26.21 18.36 3.06
C GLU A 246 26.21 17.42 1.85
N LYS A 247 25.21 17.56 0.95
CA LYS A 247 25.00 16.64 -0.17
C LYS A 247 25.50 17.19 -1.51
N TYR A 248 25.46 18.51 -1.69
CA TYR A 248 25.77 19.19 -2.94
C TYR A 248 26.79 20.32 -2.81
N GLY A 249 27.12 20.74 -1.59
CA GLY A 249 28.20 21.69 -1.30
C GLY A 249 29.55 21.00 -1.17
#